data_AF-A0A0H3CGE0-F1
#
_entry.id   AF-A0A0H3CGE0-F1
#
_cell.length_a   1.000
_cell.length_b   1.000
_cell.length_c   1.000
_cell.angle_alpha   90.00
_cell.angle_beta   90.00
_cell.angle_gamma   90.00
#
_symmetry.space_group_name_H-M   'P 1'
#
loop_
_entity.id
_entity.type
_entity.pdbx_description
1 polymer ?
#
loop_
_entity_poly.entity_id
_entity_poly.type
_entity_poly.pdbx_seq_one_letter_code
_entity_poly.pdbx_strand_id
1 'polypeptide(L)'
;MSIARPHNARISLITLAAEPEMYNQLAAPMLEDIREVLQEETQQFLQELVEKAQYPIYQTVIATGELNAHILDVCRKEKIDLVICGNHNQSFISRAACAAKSIVASSLVDVLLVPLGGR
;
A
#
# COMPACT_ATOMS: atom_id res chain seq x y z
N MET A 1 -16.07 -1.38 5.19
CA MET A 1 -16.17 -2.80 5.64
C MET A 1 -17.32 -3.59 5.02
N SER A 2 -18.18 -2.97 4.22
CA SER A 2 -19.34 -3.65 3.60
C SER A 2 -18.98 -4.73 2.57
N ILE A 3 -17.76 -4.73 2.01
CA ILE A 3 -17.30 -5.75 1.06
C ILE A 3 -16.72 -6.97 1.79
N ALA A 4 -15.82 -6.77 2.76
CA ALA A 4 -15.15 -7.89 3.42
C ALA A 4 -16.05 -8.65 4.41
N ARG A 5 -16.91 -7.95 5.15
CA ARG A 5 -17.69 -8.51 6.26
C ARG A 5 -18.69 -9.61 5.84
N PRO A 6 -19.46 -9.47 4.74
CA PRO A 6 -20.35 -10.54 4.27
C PRO A 6 -19.64 -11.84 3.90
N HIS A 7 -18.36 -11.76 3.53
CA HIS A 7 -17.56 -12.91 3.09
C HIS A 7 -16.58 -13.40 4.18
N ASN A 8 -16.59 -12.80 5.37
CA ASN A 8 -15.58 -13.03 6.41
C ASN A 8 -14.14 -12.95 5.86
N ALA A 9 -13.93 -12.02 4.92
CA ALA A 9 -12.67 -11.92 4.18
C ALA A 9 -11.54 -11.40 5.09
N ARG A 10 -10.30 -11.81 4.80
CA ARG A 10 -9.10 -11.24 5.43
C ARG A 10 -8.76 -9.92 4.76
N ILE A 11 -8.42 -8.89 5.54
CA ILE A 11 -8.00 -7.59 5.00
C ILE A 11 -6.50 -7.40 5.27
N SER A 12 -5.72 -7.18 4.21
CA SER A 12 -4.33 -6.72 4.31
C SER A 12 -4.25 -5.27 3.86
N LEU A 13 -3.45 -4.45 4.55
CA LEU A 13 -3.17 -3.07 4.13
C LEU A 13 -1.75 -2.99 3.58
N ILE A 14 -1.55 -2.29 2.46
CA ILE A 14 -0.24 -2.07 1.86
C ILE A 14 -0.02 -0.59 1.56
N THR A 15 1.17 -0.08 1.90
CA THR A 15 1.62 1.28 1.57
C THR A 15 3.08 1.27 1.10
N LEU A 16 3.55 2.38 0.54
CA LEU A 16 4.96 2.61 0.24
C LEU A 16 5.59 3.48 1.30
N ALA A 17 6.82 3.14 1.71
CA ALA A 17 7.69 4.07 2.42
C ALA A 17 8.15 5.18 1.45
N ALA A 18 8.24 6.41 1.96
CA ALA A 18 8.90 7.49 1.24
C ALA A 18 10.42 7.29 1.29
N GLU A 19 11.09 7.41 0.14
CA GLU A 19 12.55 7.34 0.06
C GLU A 19 13.13 8.74 -0.16
N PRO A 20 14.20 9.13 0.56
CA PRO A 20 14.89 10.40 0.32
C PRO A 20 15.50 10.44 -1.09
N GLU A 21 15.14 11.44 -1.90
CA GLU A 21 15.51 11.51 -3.33
C GLU A 21 16.99 11.86 -3.61
N MET A 22 17.83 12.07 -2.59
CA MET A 22 19.19 12.60 -2.78
C MET A 22 20.25 11.72 -2.13
N TYR A 23 21.01 10.96 -2.92
CA TYR A 23 22.14 10.17 -2.44
C TYR A 23 23.47 10.83 -2.83
N ASN A 24 24.04 11.61 -1.93
CA ASN A 24 25.47 11.97 -1.95
C ASN A 24 26.15 11.30 -0.75
N GLN A 25 27.36 10.76 -0.93
CA GLN A 25 28.08 10.00 0.12
C GLN A 25 28.31 10.80 1.41
N LEU A 26 28.29 12.14 1.34
CA LEU A 26 28.41 13.05 2.49
C LEU A 26 27.10 13.23 3.27
N ALA A 27 25.94 12.93 2.67
CA ALA A 27 24.62 13.06 3.29
C ALA A 27 24.11 11.75 3.91
N ALA A 28 24.79 10.61 3.65
CA ALA A 28 24.33 9.28 4.04
C ALA A 28 23.94 9.14 5.53
N PRO A 29 24.68 9.67 6.52
CA PRO A 29 24.29 9.56 7.93
C PRO A 29 22.99 10.30 8.24
N MET A 30 22.84 11.54 7.72
CA MET A 30 21.61 12.32 7.92
C MET A 30 20.40 11.72 7.20
N LEU A 31 20.62 11.06 6.06
CA LEU A 31 19.57 10.38 5.31
C LEU A 31 19.09 9.11 6.00
N GLU A 32 19.95 8.46 6.80
CA GLU A 32 19.59 7.31 7.62
C GLU A 32 18.63 7.71 8.73
N ASP A 33 18.93 8.81 9.44
CA ASP A 33 18.03 9.39 10.45
C ASP A 33 16.68 9.79 9.82
N ILE A 34 16.70 10.44 8.65
CA ILE A 34 15.47 10.82 7.94
C ILE A 34 14.66 9.60 7.50
N ARG A 35 15.32 8.54 7.01
CA ARG A 35 14.66 7.30 6.60
C ARG A 35 13.96 6.64 7.79
N GLU A 36 14.59 6.64 8.95
CA GLU A 36 14.00 6.10 10.19
C GLU A 36 12.72 6.87 10.55
N VAL A 37 12.78 8.21 10.57
CA VAL A 37 11.61 9.07 10.84
C VAL A 37 10.49 8.83 9.82
N LEU A 38 10.80 8.78 8.52
CA LEU A 38 9.80 8.52 7.47
C LEU A 38 9.15 7.13 7.62
N GLN A 39 9.92 6.15 8.06
CA GLN A 39 9.41 4.81 8.33
C GLN A 39 8.49 4.79 9.55
N GLU A 40 8.85 5.50 10.63
CA GLU A 40 8.01 5.66 11.82
C GLU A 40 6.68 6.35 11.47
N GLU A 41 6.71 7.45 10.72
CA GLU A 41 5.49 8.15 10.26
C GLU A 41 4.59 7.23 9.43
N THR A 42 5.18 6.45 8.51
CA THR A 42 4.43 5.49 7.68
C THR A 42 3.79 4.39 8.53
N GLN A 43 4.50 3.92 9.55
CA GLN A 43 4.01 2.90 10.47
C GLN A 43 2.88 3.44 11.35
N GLN A 44 3.01 4.67 11.88
CA GLN A 44 1.95 5.34 12.64
C GLN A 44 0.70 5.54 11.79
N PHE A 45 0.84 5.98 10.53
CA PHE A 45 -0.27 6.11 9.60
C PHE A 45 -1.04 4.78 9.41
N LEU A 46 -0.33 3.67 9.21
CA LEU A 46 -0.95 2.35 9.10
C LEU A 46 -1.64 1.92 10.39
N GLN A 47 -1.02 2.20 11.54
CA GLN A 47 -1.61 1.87 12.84
C GLN A 47 -2.94 2.62 13.04
N GLU A 48 -2.98 3.92 12.72
CA GLU A 48 -4.24 4.68 12.78
C GLU A 48 -5.32 4.10 11.86
N LEU A 49 -4.95 3.66 10.65
CA LEU A 49 -5.88 3.02 9.74
C LEU A 49 -6.44 1.71 10.33
N VAL A 50 -5.59 0.90 10.95
CA VAL A 50 -5.99 -0.34 11.64
C VAL A 50 -6.96 -0.03 12.78
N GLU A 51 -6.66 0.95 13.62
CA GLU A 51 -7.52 1.36 14.74
C GLU A 51 -8.89 1.86 14.26
N LYS A 52 -8.93 2.59 13.14
CA LYS A 52 -10.16 3.11 12.54
C LYS A 52 -10.94 2.08 11.71
N ALA A 53 -10.34 0.94 11.36
CA ALA A 53 -10.90 -0.04 10.42
C ALA A 53 -12.23 -0.66 10.88
N GLN A 54 -12.50 -0.74 12.18
CA GLN A 54 -13.69 -1.42 12.75
C GLN A 54 -13.89 -2.85 12.22
N TYR A 55 -12.80 -3.50 11.80
CA TYR A 55 -12.73 -4.87 11.31
C TYR A 55 -11.29 -5.38 11.48
N PRO A 56 -11.07 -6.67 11.79
CA PRO A 56 -9.73 -7.21 11.98
C PRO A 56 -8.87 -7.05 10.73
N ILE A 57 -7.71 -6.40 10.89
CA ILE A 57 -6.67 -6.34 9.86
C ILE A 57 -5.76 -7.54 10.06
N TYR A 58 -5.62 -8.35 9.02
CA TYR A 58 -4.79 -9.56 9.03
C TYR A 58 -3.30 -9.21 9.08
N GLN A 59 -2.89 -8.22 8.28
CA GLN A 59 -1.52 -7.69 8.29
C GLN A 59 -1.45 -6.30 7.67
N THR A 60 -0.35 -5.61 7.98
CA THR A 60 0.07 -4.37 7.35
C THR A 60 1.42 -4.59 6.66
N VAL A 61 1.59 -4.01 5.48
CA VAL A 61 2.81 -4.14 4.65
C VAL A 61 3.30 -2.76 4.27
N ILE A 62 4.55 -2.45 4.61
CA ILE A 62 5.27 -1.27 4.13
C ILE A 62 6.26 -1.74 3.09
N ALA A 63 6.05 -1.34 1.84
CA ALA A 63 6.91 -1.67 0.71
C ALA A 63 7.91 -0.54 0.44
N THR A 64 9.10 -0.89 -0.07
CA THR A 64 10.11 0.04 -0.57
C THR A 64 10.33 -0.17 -2.07
N GLY A 65 10.75 0.88 -2.79
CA GLY A 65 10.89 0.82 -4.24
C GLY A 65 9.57 0.66 -5.01
N GLU A 66 9.53 -0.27 -5.98
CA GLU A 66 8.38 -0.40 -6.89
C GLU A 66 7.17 -1.10 -6.24
N LEU A 67 6.09 -0.33 -6.06
CA LEU A 67 4.82 -0.80 -5.51
C LEU A 67 4.23 -1.97 -6.31
N ASN A 68 4.33 -1.94 -7.63
CA ASN A 68 3.70 -2.94 -8.49
C ASN A 68 4.25 -4.34 -8.22
N ALA A 69 5.57 -4.45 -8.08
CA ALA A 69 6.23 -5.70 -7.76
C ALA A 69 5.80 -6.24 -6.39
N HIS A 70 5.69 -5.36 -5.39
CA HIS A 70 5.26 -5.74 -4.05
C HIS A 70 3.80 -6.18 -3.99
N ILE A 71 2.89 -5.47 -4.66
CA ILE A 71 1.48 -5.89 -4.71
C ILE A 71 1.36 -7.28 -5.36
N LEU A 72 2.07 -7.51 -6.49
CA LEU A 72 2.07 -8.82 -7.16
C LEU A 72 2.59 -9.94 -6.26
N ASP A 73 3.67 -9.69 -5.54
CA ASP A 73 4.26 -10.66 -4.63
C ASP A 73 3.31 -11.01 -3.47
N VAL A 74 2.72 -10.00 -2.83
CA VAL A 74 1.71 -10.18 -1.78
C VAL A 74 0.48 -10.92 -2.32
N CYS A 75 0.00 -10.56 -3.50
CA CYS A 75 -1.15 -11.23 -4.11
C CYS A 75 -0.91 -12.74 -4.28
N ARG A 76 0.29 -13.12 -4.74
CA ARG A 76 0.66 -14.53 -4.94
C ARG A 76 0.86 -15.26 -3.61
N LYS A 77 1.60 -14.68 -2.67
CA LYS A 77 1.93 -15.30 -1.38
C LYS A 77 0.70 -15.51 -0.52
N GLU A 78 -0.16 -14.50 -0.43
CA GLU A 78 -1.31 -14.48 0.47
C GLU A 78 -2.61 -14.96 -0.18
N LYS A 79 -2.56 -15.26 -1.49
CA LYS A 79 -3.70 -15.63 -2.32
C LYS A 79 -4.79 -14.56 -2.24
N ILE A 80 -4.40 -13.30 -2.47
CA ILE A 80 -5.34 -12.18 -2.56
C ILE A 80 -6.16 -12.36 -3.84
N ASP A 81 -7.47 -12.23 -3.71
CA ASP A 81 -8.46 -12.34 -4.78
C ASP A 81 -9.07 -10.99 -5.18
N LEU A 82 -8.93 -9.96 -4.34
CA LEU A 82 -9.37 -8.59 -4.60
C LEU A 82 -8.37 -7.55 -4.10
N VAL A 83 -7.96 -6.64 -5.00
CA VAL A 83 -7.17 -5.44 -4.66
C VAL A 83 -8.06 -4.20 -4.73
N ILE A 84 -8.06 -3.39 -3.67
CA ILE A 84 -8.83 -2.13 -3.61
C ILE A 84 -7.86 -0.95 -3.53
N CYS A 85 -8.02 0.02 -4.44
CA CYS A 85 -7.19 1.22 -4.50
C CYS A 85 -8.04 2.49 -4.39
N GLY A 86 -7.66 3.42 -3.50
CA GLY A 86 -8.36 4.70 -3.27
C GLY A 86 -7.59 5.95 -3.74
N ASN A 87 -8.29 7.08 -3.90
CA ASN A 87 -7.76 8.37 -4.38
C ASN A 87 -7.38 9.36 -3.26
N HIS A 88 -6.24 9.22 -2.59
CA HIS A 88 -5.74 10.31 -1.72
C HIS A 88 -4.54 11.07 -2.32
N ASN A 89 -4.04 10.62 -3.46
CA ASN A 89 -2.98 11.28 -4.23
C ASN A 89 -3.04 10.74 -5.67
N GLN A 90 -3.14 11.60 -6.69
CA GLN A 90 -3.21 11.16 -8.10
C GLN A 90 -2.02 10.25 -8.47
N SER A 91 -0.85 10.49 -7.86
CA SER A 91 0.36 9.68 -8.00
C SER A 91 0.22 8.26 -7.46
N PHE A 92 -0.65 8.02 -6.47
CA PHE A 92 -0.88 6.67 -5.95
C PHE A 92 -1.83 5.88 -6.86
N ILE A 93 -2.88 6.50 -7.41
CA ILE A 93 -3.73 5.84 -8.41
C ILE A 93 -2.99 5.62 -9.72
N SER A 94 -2.19 6.57 -10.22
CA SER A 94 -1.46 6.34 -11.47
C SER A 94 -0.49 5.15 -11.34
N ARG A 95 0.20 5.05 -10.18
CA ARG A 95 1.05 3.89 -9.85
C ARG A 95 0.22 2.63 -9.64
N ALA A 96 -0.86 2.68 -8.84
CA ALA A 96 -1.72 1.54 -8.55
C ALA A 96 -2.56 1.07 -9.76
N ALA A 97 -2.89 1.94 -10.70
CA ALA A 97 -3.58 1.60 -11.95
C ALA A 97 -2.60 1.04 -12.98
N CYS A 98 -1.36 1.54 -13.01
CA CYS A 98 -0.26 0.89 -13.72
C CYS A 98 0.04 -0.50 -13.12
N ALA A 99 0.01 -0.61 -11.79
CA ALA A 99 0.05 -1.88 -11.06
C ALA A 99 -1.13 -2.75 -11.47
N ALA A 100 -2.35 -2.21 -11.46
CA ALA A 100 -3.58 -2.93 -11.75
C ALA A 100 -3.52 -3.56 -13.14
N LYS A 101 -3.04 -2.85 -14.17
CA LYS A 101 -2.82 -3.44 -15.50
C LYS A 101 -1.89 -4.65 -15.44
N SER A 102 -0.79 -4.55 -14.69
CA SER A 102 0.18 -5.64 -14.54
C SER A 102 -0.38 -6.79 -13.69
N ILE A 103 -1.15 -6.49 -12.63
CA ILE A 103 -1.81 -7.42 -11.72
C ILE A 103 -2.91 -8.18 -12.43
N VAL A 104 -3.82 -7.49 -13.10
CA VAL A 104 -4.88 -8.10 -13.91
C VAL A 104 -4.29 -8.99 -15.00
N ALA A 105 -3.24 -8.51 -15.69
CA ALA A 105 -2.60 -9.27 -16.76
C ALA A 105 -1.81 -10.50 -16.28
N SER A 106 -1.27 -10.50 -15.06
CA SER A 106 -0.34 -11.54 -14.58
C SER A 106 -0.80 -12.37 -13.38
N SER A 107 -1.91 -12.01 -12.73
CA SER A 107 -2.36 -12.68 -11.51
C SER A 107 -3.85 -13.07 -11.48
N LEU A 108 -4.66 -12.65 -12.46
CA LEU A 108 -6.12 -12.89 -12.49
C LEU A 108 -6.87 -12.37 -11.23
N VAL A 109 -6.28 -11.43 -10.50
CA VAL A 109 -6.87 -10.82 -9.30
C VAL A 109 -7.76 -9.65 -9.71
N ASP A 110 -8.96 -9.57 -9.13
CA ASP A 110 -9.88 -8.47 -9.38
C ASP A 110 -9.34 -7.18 -8.77
N VAL A 111 -9.51 -6.05 -9.48
CA VAL A 111 -9.07 -4.73 -9.00
C VAL A 111 -10.25 -3.77 -8.97
N LEU A 112 -10.54 -3.23 -7.79
CA LEU A 112 -11.56 -2.21 -7.57
C LEU A 112 -10.89 -0.84 -7.35
N LEU A 113 -11.05 0.07 -8.31
CA LEU A 113 -10.63 1.46 -8.18
C LEU A 113 -11.77 2.29 -7.57
N VAL A 114 -11.53 2.85 -6.39
CA VAL A 114 -12.50 3.68 -5.67
C VAL A 114 -12.08 5.15 -5.75
N PRO A 115 -12.80 6.01 -6.50
CA PRO A 115 -12.55 7.43 -6.46
C PRO A 115 -12.96 7.96 -5.07
N LEU A 116 -12.00 8.44 -4.31
CA LEU A 116 -12.27 9.27 -3.14
C LEU A 116 -12.43 10.70 -3.67
N GLY A 117 -13.69 11.15 -3.74
CA GLY A 117 -14.00 12.55 -4.02
C GLY A 117 -13.72 13.39 -2.79
N GLY A 118 -13.08 14.55 -2.99
CA GLY A 118 -13.07 15.60 -1.97
C GLY A 118 -14.51 15.99 -1.68
N ARG A 119 -14.88 16.01 -0.40
CA ARG A 119 -16.06 16.79 0.02
C ARG A 119 -15.71 18.26 -0.05
#